data_AF-A0ABD0P974-F1
#
_entry.id   AF-A0ABD0P974-F1
#
_cell.length_a   1.000
_cell.length_b   1.000
_cell.length_c   1.000
_cell.angle_alpha   90.00
_cell.angle_beta   90.00
_cell.angle_gamma   90.00
#
_symmetry.space_group_name_H-M   'P 1'
#
loop_
_entity.id
_entity.type
_entity.pdbx_description
1 polymer ?
#
loop_
_entity_poly.entity_id
_entity_poly.type
_entity_poly.pdbx_seq_one_letter_code
_entity_poly.pdbx_strand_id
1 'polypeptide(L)'
;MAQQMLLLTVVSVWLFAGYFLAEATYYNHHIYNRYRALNHHASMDNQLPPEVPVVKEAVAPRPVNFSRTFYGIMFDAGSTGTRIHIYKFIQKDP
;
A
#
# COMPACT_ATOMS: atom_id res chain seq x y z
N MET A 1 42.06 -4.78 24.27
CA MET A 1 41.90 -3.89 23.10
C MET A 1 41.51 -4.64 21.83
N ALA A 2 42.33 -5.58 21.31
CA ALA A 2 42.02 -6.27 20.03
C ALA A 2 40.71 -7.08 20.02
N GLN A 3 40.39 -7.79 21.12
CA GLN A 3 39.15 -8.57 21.24
C GLN A 3 37.89 -7.70 21.23
N GLN A 4 37.93 -6.53 21.87
CA GLN A 4 36.79 -5.59 21.87
C GLN A 4 36.58 -4.97 20.48
N MET A 5 37.68 -4.68 19.76
CA MET A 5 37.62 -4.22 18.38
C MET A 5 37.03 -5.28 17.44
N LEU A 6 37.42 -6.55 17.60
CA LEU A 6 36.84 -7.68 16.86
C LEU A 6 35.34 -7.82 17.12
N LEU A 7 34.92 -7.66 18.37
CA LEU A 7 33.52 -7.81 18.74
C LEU A 7 32.67 -6.67 18.16
N LEU A 8 33.19 -5.44 18.16
CA LEU A 8 32.56 -4.29 17.52
C LEU A 8 32.47 -4.44 16.00
N THR A 9 33.49 -4.99 15.34
CA THR A 9 33.44 -5.22 13.89
C THR A 9 32.47 -6.33 13.51
N VAL A 10 32.38 -7.42 14.29
CA VAL A 10 31.39 -8.46 14.05
C VAL A 10 29.97 -7.92 14.23
N VAL A 11 29.71 -7.15 15.28
CA VAL A 11 28.39 -6.54 15.52
C VAL A 11 28.04 -5.54 14.43
N SER A 12 28.97 -4.69 14.00
CA SER A 12 28.70 -3.72 12.93
C SER A 12 28.41 -4.41 11.60
N VAL A 13 29.18 -5.43 11.22
CA VAL A 13 28.93 -6.23 10.01
C VAL A 13 27.56 -6.90 10.08
N TRP A 14 27.17 -7.43 11.25
CA TRP A 14 25.87 -8.08 11.43
C TRP A 14 24.71 -7.10 11.28
N LEU A 15 24.82 -5.89 11.85
CA LEU A 15 23.81 -4.85 11.71
C LEU A 15 23.71 -4.34 10.26
N PHE A 16 24.83 -4.13 9.57
CA PHE A 16 24.85 -3.70 8.18
C PHE A 16 24.25 -4.76 7.24
N ALA A 17 24.63 -6.03 7.40
CA ALA A 17 24.11 -7.12 6.59
C ALA A 17 22.60 -7.34 6.83
N GLY A 18 22.15 -7.26 8.08
CA GLY A 18 20.73 -7.37 8.44
C GLY A 18 19.89 -6.21 7.89
N TYR A 19 20.39 -4.97 7.99
CA TYR A 19 19.70 -3.79 7.46
C TYR A 19 19.58 -3.85 5.93
N PHE A 20 20.65 -4.25 5.23
CA PHE A 20 20.64 -4.36 3.77
C PHE A 20 19.67 -5.42 3.24
N LEU A 21 19.57 -6.59 3.90
CA LEU A 21 18.59 -7.63 3.52
C LEU A 21 17.15 -7.14 3.74
N ALA A 22 16.89 -6.44 4.84
CA ALA A 22 15.58 -5.86 5.11
C ALA A 22 15.20 -4.83 4.04
N GLU A 23 16.14 -3.98 3.64
CA GLU A 23 15.89 -2.92 2.65
C GLU A 23 15.69 -3.49 1.24
N ALA A 24 16.50 -4.46 0.82
CA ALA A 24 16.43 -5.10 -0.50
C ALA A 24 15.13 -5.90 -0.71
N THR A 25 14.57 -6.49 0.34
CA THR A 25 13.33 -7.27 0.24
C THR A 25 12.08 -6.41 0.45
N TYR A 26 12.09 -5.47 1.39
CA TYR A 26 10.94 -4.65 1.73
C TYR A 26 10.62 -3.57 0.67
N TYR A 27 11.62 -2.84 0.17
CA TYR A 27 11.38 -1.78 -0.82
C TYR A 27 11.14 -2.29 -2.23
N ASN A 28 11.84 -3.37 -2.63
CA ASN A 28 11.74 -3.91 -3.99
C ASN A 28 10.38 -4.59 -4.24
N HIS A 29 9.79 -5.20 -3.21
CA HIS A 29 8.45 -5.78 -3.32
C HIS A 29 7.34 -4.74 -3.50
N HIS A 30 7.45 -3.58 -2.85
CA HIS A 30 6.43 -2.53 -2.91
C HIS A 30 6.38 -1.83 -4.30
N ILE A 31 7.52 -1.65 -4.97
CA ILE A 31 7.58 -1.07 -6.32
C ILE A 31 6.92 -2.00 -7.35
N TYR A 32 7.26 -3.30 -7.35
CA TYR A 32 6.67 -4.26 -8.30
C TYR A 32 5.17 -4.46 -8.11
N ASN A 33 4.70 -4.54 -6.85
CA ASN A 33 3.29 -4.76 -6.58
C ASN A 33 2.44 -3.53 -6.92
N ARG A 34 2.99 -2.31 -6.81
CA ARG A 34 2.31 -1.07 -7.20
C ARG A 34 1.98 -1.04 -8.70
N TYR A 35 2.90 -1.45 -9.57
CA TYR A 35 2.63 -1.53 -11.01
C TYR A 35 1.63 -2.64 -11.35
N ARG A 36 1.69 -3.78 -10.66
CA ARG A 36 0.72 -4.88 -10.85
C ARG A 36 -0.69 -4.50 -10.40
N ALA A 37 -0.84 -3.77 -9.30
CA ALA A 37 -2.12 -3.29 -8.80
C ALA A 37 -2.74 -2.20 -9.68
N LEU A 38 -1.92 -1.32 -10.27
CA LEU A 38 -2.41 -0.30 -11.22
C LEU A 38 -2.96 -0.94 -12.49
N ASN A 39 -2.30 -1.99 -13.00
CA ASN A 39 -2.71 -2.70 -14.23
C ASN A 39 -3.94 -3.62 -14.02
N HIS A 40 -4.26 -3.99 -12.78
CA HIS A 40 -5.48 -4.74 -12.44
C HIS A 40 -6.73 -3.86 -12.28
N HIS A 41 -6.61 -2.54 -12.43
CA HIS A 41 -7.75 -1.60 -12.41
C HIS A 41 -8.52 -1.55 -13.74
N ALA A 42 -8.13 -2.34 -14.75
CA ALA A 42 -8.72 -2.29 -16.10
C ALA A 42 -9.78 -3.37 -16.40
N SER A 43 -10.29 -4.11 -15.41
CA SER A 43 -11.34 -5.10 -15.69
C SER A 43 -12.27 -5.31 -14.50
N MET A 44 -13.04 -4.28 -14.19
CA MET A 44 -14.34 -4.42 -13.48
C MET A 44 -15.47 -3.83 -14.32
N ASP A 45 -15.27 -3.72 -15.64
CA ASP A 45 -16.31 -3.34 -16.58
C ASP A 45 -17.18 -4.55 -16.84
N ASN A 46 -18.18 -4.79 -15.99
CA ASN A 46 -19.30 -5.63 -16.37
C ASN A 46 -20.61 -5.14 -15.74
N GLN A 47 -21.53 -4.79 -16.66
CA GLN A 47 -22.98 -4.80 -16.53
C GLN A 47 -23.66 -3.56 -15.94
N LEU A 48 -23.68 -2.47 -16.72
CA LEU A 48 -24.85 -1.60 -16.77
C LEU A 48 -25.45 -1.69 -18.19
N PRO A 49 -26.79 -1.70 -18.35
CA PRO A 49 -27.41 -1.68 -19.68
C PRO A 49 -26.99 -0.43 -20.46
N PRO A 50 -26.97 -0.46 -21.80
CA PRO A 50 -26.60 0.70 -22.62
C PRO A 50 -27.49 1.90 -22.29
N GLU A 51 -26.90 2.96 -21.77
CA GLU A 51 -27.59 4.20 -21.43
C GLU A 51 -27.93 4.97 -22.73
N VAL A 52 -29.22 5.24 -22.91
CA VAL A 52 -29.81 5.97 -24.04
C VAL A 52 -29.33 7.44 -23.99
N PRO A 53 -29.01 8.11 -25.12
CA PRO A 53 -28.37 9.42 -25.05
C PRO A 53 -29.38 10.51 -24.67
N VAL A 54 -29.27 11.07 -23.47
CA VAL A 54 -30.00 12.29 -23.08
C VAL A 54 -29.01 13.41 -22.77
N VAL A 55 -28.94 14.32 -23.75
CA VAL A 55 -28.78 15.78 -23.70
C VAL A 55 -27.80 16.37 -22.66
N LYS A 56 -26.79 17.06 -23.18
CA LYS A 56 -25.81 17.88 -22.46
C LYS A 56 -26.50 18.97 -21.63
N GLU A 57 -26.39 18.92 -20.31
CA GLU A 57 -26.78 20.01 -19.41
C GLU A 57 -25.58 20.55 -18.62
N ALA A 58 -25.63 21.85 -18.34
CA ALA A 58 -24.53 22.73 -17.97
C ALA A 58 -23.80 22.32 -16.67
N VAL A 59 -22.47 22.46 -16.69
CA VAL A 59 -21.58 22.12 -15.57
C VAL A 59 -21.70 23.16 -14.45
N ALA A 60 -22.49 22.83 -13.43
CA ALA A 60 -22.38 23.43 -12.10
C ALA A 60 -21.00 23.10 -11.49
N PRO A 61 -20.45 23.94 -10.58
CA PRO A 61 -19.17 23.66 -9.94
C PRO A 61 -19.28 22.33 -9.19
N ARG A 62 -18.57 21.31 -9.69
CA ARG A 62 -18.56 19.98 -9.11
C ARG A 62 -18.05 20.12 -7.67
N PRO A 63 -18.80 19.64 -6.66
CA PRO A 63 -18.29 19.65 -5.29
C PRO A 63 -16.99 18.84 -5.27
N VAL A 64 -16.00 19.41 -4.60
CA VAL A 64 -14.66 18.85 -4.40
C VAL A 64 -14.82 17.39 -3.97
N ASN A 65 -14.43 16.47 -4.85
CA ASN A 65 -14.57 15.04 -4.62
C ASN A 65 -13.52 14.64 -3.58
N PHE A 66 -13.82 14.87 -2.30
CA PHE A 66 -13.08 14.23 -1.22
C PHE A 66 -13.13 12.74 -1.51
N SER A 67 -11.97 12.10 -1.67
CA SER A 67 -11.89 10.66 -1.92
C SER A 67 -12.75 9.95 -0.89
N ARG A 68 -13.89 9.41 -1.32
CA ARG A 68 -14.79 8.59 -0.50
C ARG A 68 -14.12 7.31 0.00
N THR A 69 -12.92 7.03 -0.49
CA THR A 69 -12.10 5.90 -0.08
C THR A 69 -11.23 6.28 1.11
N PHE A 70 -11.40 5.56 2.21
CA PHE A 70 -10.56 5.63 3.41
C PHE A 70 -9.83 4.31 3.60
N TYR A 71 -8.65 4.36 4.23
CA TYR A 71 -7.90 3.16 4.59
C TYR A 71 -7.69 3.10 6.09
N GLY A 72 -7.87 1.91 6.67
CA GLY A 72 -7.55 1.63 8.07
C GLY A 72 -6.43 0.58 8.14
N ILE A 73 -5.45 0.81 9.00
CA ILE A 73 -4.35 -0.13 9.21
C ILE A 73 -4.41 -0.58 10.66
N MET A 74 -4.37 -1.90 10.88
CA MET A 74 -4.29 -2.50 12.21
C MET A 74 -3.09 -3.44 12.28
N PHE A 75 -2.36 -3.36 13.40
CA PHE A 75 -1.23 -4.23 13.69
C PHE A 75 -1.67 -5.29 14.72
N ASP A 76 -1.63 -6.55 14.33
CA ASP A 76 -1.87 -7.70 15.22
C ASP A 76 -0.51 -8.22 15.70
N ALA A 77 -0.18 -7.96 16.97
CA ALA A 77 1.09 -8.31 17.58
C ALA A 77 0.97 -9.63 18.35
N GLY A 78 1.09 -10.75 17.64
CA GLY A 78 1.10 -12.09 18.24
C GLY A 78 2.50 -12.52 18.70
N SER A 79 2.56 -13.34 19.76
CA SER A 79 3.82 -13.88 20.29
C SER A 79 4.56 -14.78 19.30
N THR A 80 3.82 -15.43 18.39
CA THR A 80 4.36 -16.30 17.33
C THR A 80 4.51 -15.59 15.99
N GLY A 81 4.11 -14.32 15.89
CA GLY A 81 4.20 -13.55 14.65
C GLY A 81 3.30 -12.32 14.64
N THR A 82 3.77 -11.29 13.95
CA THR A 82 3.05 -10.02 13.76
C THR A 82 2.40 -9.98 12.38
N ARG A 83 1.16 -9.50 12.30
CA ARG A 83 0.41 -9.31 11.06
C ARG A 83 -0.03 -7.86 10.92
N ILE A 84 -0.13 -7.41 9.66
CA ILE A 84 -0.63 -6.08 9.32
C ILE A 84 -1.89 -6.28 8.50
N HIS A 85 -3.01 -5.75 8.99
CA HIS A 85 -4.28 -5.77 8.30
C HIS A 85 -4.53 -4.41 7.67
N ILE A 86 -4.84 -4.40 6.38
CA ILE A 86 -5.14 -3.18 5.63
C ILE A 86 -6.60 -3.29 5.15
N TYR A 87 -7.42 -2.33 5.58
CA TYR A 87 -8.83 -2.25 5.26
C TYR A 87 -9.11 -1.04 4.39
N LYS A 88 -10.07 -1.16 3.46
CA LYS A 88 -10.55 -0.08 2.59
C LYS A 88 -12.03 0.17 2.88
N PHE A 89 -12.38 1.40 3.20
CA PHE A 89 -13.76 1.84 3.41
C PHE A 89 -14.17 2.78 2.28
N ILE A 90 -15.41 2.67 1.82
CA ILE A 90 -16.00 3.60 0.86
C ILE A 90 -17.21 4.26 1.52
N GLN A 91 -17.11 5.56 1.82
CA GLN A 91 -18.22 6.33 2.35
C GLN A 91 -19.18 6.67 1.22
N LYS A 92 -20.40 6.13 1.28
CA LYS A 92 -21.49 6.55 0.39
C LYS A 92 -22.09 7.86 0.92
N ASP A 93 -22.82 8.57 0.06
CA ASP A 93 -23.59 9.74 0.49
C ASP A 93 -24.51 9.37 1.65
N PRO A 94 -24.78 10.29 2.59
CA PRO A 94 -25.67 10.07 3.70
C PRO A 94 -27.08 9.65 3.27
#